data_AF-A0A536T756-F1
#
_entry.id   AF-A0A536T756-F1
#
_cell.length_a   1.000
_cell.length_b   1.000
_cell.length_c   1.000
_cell.angle_alpha   90.00
_cell.angle_beta   90.00
_cell.angle_gamma   90.00
#
_symmetry.space_group_name_H-M   'P 1'
#
loop_
_entity.id
_entity.type
_entity.pdbx_description
1 polymer ?
#
loop_
_entity_poly.entity_id
_entity_poly.type
_entity_poly.pdbx_seq_one_letter_code
_entity_poly.pdbx_strand_id
1 'polypeptide(L)'
;MVKSLIIAEKPSVAADIARALGGFARHDDYFESSRYVLSSAVGHLLEIGMPEEEEVKRGKWTFAHLPAIPSKFALKPIEKSESRLRLLLKLLKRKDVTELINACDAGREGELIFRYIAQYAKTSKPIRRLWLQSMTQGAIRDAFGDLRSDEAMRPLADAAVCRSESDWLVG
;
A
#
# COMPACT_ATOMS: atom_id res chain seq x y z
N MET A 1 -22.41 -7.68 7.14
CA MET A 1 -22.17 -6.22 7.17
C MET A 1 -20.94 -5.93 6.35
N VAL A 2 -20.97 -4.88 5.52
CA VAL A 2 -19.84 -4.47 4.67
C VAL A 2 -18.86 -3.60 5.43
N LYS A 3 -17.57 -3.74 5.15
CA LYS A 3 -16.47 -3.02 5.82
C LYS A 3 -15.51 -2.41 4.79
N SER A 4 -14.78 -1.38 5.22
CA SER A 4 -13.62 -0.86 4.49
C SER A 4 -12.32 -1.29 5.20
N LEU A 5 -11.30 -1.67 4.43
CA LEU A 5 -9.97 -1.96 4.95
C LEU A 5 -9.10 -0.70 4.88
N ILE A 6 -8.69 -0.19 6.03
CA ILE A 6 -7.76 0.92 6.16
C ILE A 6 -6.34 0.35 6.26
N ILE A 7 -5.43 0.83 5.42
CA ILE A 7 -4.01 0.46 5.45
C ILE A 7 -3.21 1.72 5.75
N ALA A 8 -2.62 1.77 6.93
CA ALA A 8 -1.66 2.81 7.31
C ALA A 8 -0.24 2.40 6.92
N GLU A 9 0.71 3.34 6.93
CA GLU A 9 2.11 3.00 6.73
C GLU A 9 2.73 2.39 7.99
N LYS A 10 2.47 2.96 9.17
CA LYS A 10 3.12 2.60 10.43
C LYS A 10 2.10 2.08 11.46
N PRO A 11 2.48 1.13 12.33
CA PRO A 11 1.59 0.63 13.39
C PRO A 11 1.09 1.73 14.34
N SER A 12 1.93 2.72 14.64
CA SER A 12 1.56 3.87 15.47
C SER A 12 0.41 4.68 14.87
N VAL A 13 0.49 4.97 13.57
CA VAL A 13 -0.57 5.69 12.85
C VAL A 13 -1.87 4.88 12.83
N ALA A 14 -1.79 3.56 12.63
CA ALA A 14 -2.97 2.69 12.73
C ALA A 14 -3.59 2.74 14.15
N ALA A 15 -2.78 2.72 15.20
CA ALA A 15 -3.27 2.84 16.57
C ALA A 15 -3.93 4.20 16.84
N ASP A 16 -3.38 5.30 16.32
CA ASP A 16 -3.96 6.63 16.48
C ASP A 16 -5.30 6.77 15.72
N ILE A 17 -5.40 6.21 14.50
CA ILE A 17 -6.66 6.13 13.76
C ILE A 17 -7.70 5.31 14.53
N ALA A 18 -7.32 4.14 15.05
CA ALA A 18 -8.21 3.29 15.84
C ALA A 18 -8.75 4.03 17.08
N ARG A 19 -7.88 4.79 17.77
CA ARG A 19 -8.25 5.59 18.95
C ARG A 19 -9.17 6.75 18.59
N ALA A 20 -8.91 7.46 17.49
CA ALA A 20 -9.69 8.61 17.06
C ALA A 20 -11.11 8.24 16.60
N LEU A 21 -11.24 7.13 15.86
CA LEU A 21 -12.52 6.65 15.35
C LEU A 21 -13.32 5.84 16.40
N GLY A 22 -12.62 5.15 17.31
CA GLY A 22 -13.24 4.35 18.37
C GLY A 22 -13.94 3.08 17.87
N GLY A 23 -14.37 2.24 18.82
CA GLY A 23 -15.18 1.03 18.52
C GLY A 23 -14.40 -0.12 17.87
N PHE A 24 -13.08 -0.12 17.97
CA PHE A 24 -12.23 -1.19 17.46
C PHE A 24 -11.88 -2.21 18.57
N ALA A 25 -12.06 -3.50 18.26
CA ALA A 25 -11.40 -4.58 18.96
C ALA A 25 -9.97 -4.73 18.41
N ARG A 26 -8.99 -4.91 19.30
CA ARG A 26 -7.61 -5.18 18.92
C ARG A 26 -7.43 -6.68 18.70
N HIS A 27 -6.89 -7.03 17.54
CA HIS A 27 -6.29 -8.33 17.26
C HIS A 27 -4.76 -8.19 17.25
N ASP A 28 -4.04 -9.29 17.04
CA ASP A 28 -2.57 -9.32 17.10
C ASP A 28 -1.95 -8.17 16.29
N ASP A 29 -2.31 -8.09 15.01
CA ASP A 29 -1.66 -7.24 14.02
C ASP A 29 -2.61 -6.29 13.26
N TYR A 30 -3.86 -6.20 13.71
CA TYR A 30 -4.88 -5.33 13.11
C TYR A 30 -5.98 -5.01 14.13
N PHE A 31 -6.79 -4.02 13.79
CA PHE A 31 -7.94 -3.59 14.55
C PHE A 31 -9.20 -3.86 13.74
N GLU A 32 -10.29 -4.25 14.39
CA GLU A 32 -11.56 -4.49 13.72
C GLU A 32 -12.74 -3.86 14.47
N SER A 33 -13.58 -3.13 13.74
CA SER A 33 -14.85 -2.58 14.23
C SER A 33 -16.01 -3.11 13.38
N SER A 34 -17.23 -2.61 13.64
CA SER A 34 -18.40 -2.95 12.84
C SER A 34 -18.27 -2.47 11.38
N ARG A 35 -17.51 -1.39 11.12
CA ARG A 35 -17.39 -0.75 9.79
C ARG A 35 -16.01 -0.87 9.16
N TYR A 36 -14.97 -1.07 9.96
CA TYR A 36 -13.59 -1.00 9.48
C TYR A 36 -12.77 -2.21 9.92
N VAL A 37 -11.87 -2.62 9.03
CA VAL A 37 -10.68 -3.40 9.37
C VAL A 37 -9.50 -2.46 9.19
N LEU A 38 -8.55 -2.42 10.12
CA LEU A 38 -7.45 -1.46 10.10
C LEU A 38 -6.12 -2.15 10.41
N SER A 39 -5.15 -2.05 9.52
CA SER A 39 -3.80 -2.57 9.73
C SER A 39 -2.75 -1.62 9.12
N SER A 40 -1.48 -2.00 9.15
CA SER A 40 -0.37 -1.17 8.66
C SER A 40 0.61 -1.97 7.81
N ALA A 41 1.23 -1.35 6.82
CA ALA A 41 2.23 -1.97 5.96
C ALA A 41 3.62 -2.14 6.60
N VAL A 42 4.00 -1.30 7.56
CA VAL A 42 5.35 -1.24 8.17
C VAL A 42 6.42 -0.91 7.12
N GLY A 43 6.16 0.11 6.30
CA GLY A 43 7.01 0.52 5.19
C GLY A 43 6.77 -0.28 3.91
N HIS A 44 7.80 -0.36 3.05
CA HIS A 44 7.75 -1.13 1.80
C HIS A 44 7.72 -2.64 2.08
N LEU A 45 6.72 -3.31 1.52
CA LEU A 45 6.54 -4.77 1.58
C LEU A 45 6.91 -5.47 0.26
N LEU A 46 7.02 -4.67 -0.79
CA LEU A 46 7.22 -5.08 -2.17
C LEU A 46 8.28 -4.17 -2.76
N GLU A 47 9.10 -4.74 -3.63
CA GLU A 47 10.07 -4.02 -4.44
C GLU A 47 9.79 -4.27 -5.92
N ILE A 48 10.22 -3.34 -6.77
CA ILE A 48 10.16 -3.54 -8.21
C ILE A 48 11.40 -4.30 -8.69
N GLY A 49 11.23 -5.08 -9.76
CA GLY A 49 12.33 -5.74 -10.43
C GLY A 49 11.93 -6.23 -11.81
N MET A 50 12.85 -6.94 -12.47
CA MET A 50 12.54 -7.59 -13.74
C MET A 50 11.51 -8.71 -13.54
N PRO A 51 10.63 -8.95 -14.52
CA PRO A 51 9.81 -10.15 -14.56
C PRO A 51 10.68 -11.40 -14.54
N GLU A 52 10.23 -12.45 -13.87
CA GLU A 52 10.97 -13.71 -13.72
C GLU A 52 11.32 -14.32 -15.08
N GLU A 53 10.40 -14.21 -16.05
CA GLU A 53 10.59 -14.66 -17.43
C GLU A 53 11.74 -13.95 -18.17
N GLU A 54 12.05 -12.69 -17.81
CA GLU A 54 13.13 -11.90 -18.41
C GLU A 54 14.44 -12.08 -17.65
N GLU A 55 14.35 -12.20 -16.32
CA GLU A 55 15.50 -12.45 -15.45
C GLU A 55 16.20 -13.77 -15.81
N VAL A 56 15.42 -14.84 -16.05
CA VAL A 56 15.95 -16.16 -16.45
C VAL A 56 16.60 -16.11 -17.83
N LYS A 57 15.98 -15.43 -18.81
CA LYS A 57 16.50 -15.35 -20.19
C LYS A 57 17.80 -14.57 -20.29
N ARG A 58 17.97 -13.57 -19.43
CA ARG A 58 19.12 -12.68 -19.46
C ARG A 58 20.39 -13.33 -18.89
N GLY A 59 20.26 -14.23 -17.92
CA GLY A 59 21.41 -14.84 -17.26
C GLY A 59 22.20 -13.85 -16.38
N LYS A 60 23.53 -14.01 -16.32
CA LYS A 60 24.42 -13.24 -15.43
C LYS A 60 24.50 -11.75 -15.83
N TRP A 61 24.61 -10.88 -14.83
CA TRP A 61 24.91 -9.45 -15.03
C TRP A 61 26.31 -9.30 -15.66
N THR A 62 26.36 -8.93 -16.94
CA THR A 62 27.60 -8.58 -17.66
C THR A 62 27.39 -7.29 -18.44
N PHE A 63 28.46 -6.55 -18.72
CA PHE A 63 28.40 -5.30 -19.49
C PHE A 63 27.74 -5.46 -20.87
N ALA A 64 27.84 -6.64 -21.48
CA ALA A 64 27.21 -6.94 -22.78
C ALA A 64 25.67 -6.95 -22.73
N HIS A 65 25.08 -7.09 -21.54
CA HIS A 65 23.63 -7.12 -21.32
C HIS A 65 23.11 -5.83 -20.66
N LEU A 66 23.90 -4.74 -20.70
CA LEU A 66 23.49 -3.43 -20.24
C LEU A 66 23.15 -2.50 -21.42
N PRO A 67 22.14 -1.61 -21.26
CA PRO A 67 21.30 -1.44 -20.07
C PRO A 67 20.26 -2.55 -19.91
N ALA A 68 19.98 -2.95 -18.66
CA ALA A 68 18.97 -3.95 -18.35
C ALA A 68 17.59 -3.30 -18.23
N ILE A 69 16.90 -3.12 -19.35
CA ILE A 69 15.58 -2.48 -19.39
C ILE A 69 14.49 -3.58 -19.44
N PRO A 70 13.65 -3.71 -18.39
CA PRO A 70 12.57 -4.69 -18.39
C PRO A 70 11.43 -4.25 -19.32
N SER A 71 10.68 -5.21 -19.88
CA SER A 71 9.48 -4.87 -20.67
C SER A 71 8.36 -4.27 -19.82
N LYS A 72 8.32 -4.66 -18.54
CA LYS A 72 7.42 -4.18 -17.49
C LYS A 72 8.08 -4.43 -16.13
N PHE A 73 7.81 -3.60 -15.15
CA PHE A 73 8.24 -3.89 -13.78
C PHE A 73 7.34 -4.94 -13.13
N ALA A 74 7.95 -5.93 -12.49
CA ALA A 74 7.29 -6.90 -11.64
C ALA A 74 7.42 -6.47 -10.17
N LEU A 75 6.40 -6.76 -9.36
CA LEU A 75 6.45 -6.56 -7.90
C LEU A 75 6.86 -7.86 -7.23
N LYS A 76 7.95 -7.80 -6.46
CA LYS A 76 8.52 -8.93 -5.72
C LYS A 76 8.35 -8.71 -4.21
N PRO A 77 7.86 -9.69 -3.44
CA PRO A 77 7.83 -9.61 -1.98
C PRO A 77 9.23 -9.47 -1.40
N ILE A 78 9.39 -8.55 -0.47
CA ILE A 78 10.63 -8.44 0.31
C ILE A 78 10.57 -9.49 1.43
N GLU A 79 11.50 -10.44 1.44
CA GLU A 79 11.50 -11.66 2.29
C GLU A 79 11.23 -11.39 3.77
N LYS A 80 11.95 -10.42 4.37
CA LYS A 80 11.79 -10.03 5.79
C LYS A 80 10.38 -9.54 6.17
N SER A 81 9.56 -9.18 5.18
CA SER A 81 8.25 -8.53 5.30
C SER A 81 7.10 -9.42 4.83
N GLU A 82 7.39 -10.66 4.42
CA GLU A 82 6.41 -11.54 3.78
C GLU A 82 5.21 -11.86 4.68
N SER A 83 5.44 -12.04 5.99
CA SER A 83 4.38 -12.28 6.97
C SER A 83 3.37 -11.13 7.01
N ARG A 84 3.87 -9.88 6.97
CA ARG A 84 3.04 -8.67 6.97
C ARG A 84 2.25 -8.53 5.68
N LEU A 85 2.90 -8.77 4.54
CA LEU A 85 2.24 -8.78 3.23
C LEU A 85 1.12 -9.82 3.21
N ARG A 86 1.38 -11.04 3.67
CA ARG A 86 0.40 -12.13 3.72
C ARG A 86 -0.82 -11.77 4.57
N LEU A 87 -0.61 -11.10 5.71
CA LEU A 87 -1.71 -10.59 6.53
C LEU A 87 -2.56 -9.58 5.74
N LEU A 88 -1.95 -8.55 5.16
CA LEU A 88 -2.69 -7.54 4.41
C LEU A 88 -3.46 -8.16 3.23
N LEU A 89 -2.86 -9.10 2.51
CA LEU A 89 -3.53 -9.83 1.43
C LEU A 89 -4.73 -10.65 1.94
N LYS A 90 -4.60 -11.30 3.11
CA LYS A 90 -5.71 -12.02 3.75
C LYS A 90 -6.85 -11.06 4.09
N LEU A 91 -6.56 -9.93 4.74
CA LEU A 91 -7.57 -8.93 5.12
C LEU A 91 -8.23 -8.33 3.88
N LEU A 92 -7.45 -7.99 2.87
CA LEU A 92 -7.90 -7.41 1.62
C LEU A 92 -8.78 -8.38 0.83
N LYS A 93 -8.54 -9.69 0.88
CA LYS A 93 -9.36 -10.71 0.18
C LYS A 93 -10.62 -11.14 0.92
N ARG A 94 -10.86 -10.64 2.14
CA ARG A 94 -12.11 -10.93 2.86
C ARG A 94 -13.34 -10.50 2.05
N LYS A 95 -14.41 -11.30 2.14
CA LYS A 95 -15.67 -11.07 1.42
C LYS A 95 -16.46 -9.88 1.97
N ASP A 96 -16.33 -9.58 3.26
CA ASP A 96 -17.00 -8.46 3.91
C ASP A 96 -16.28 -7.12 3.69
N VAL A 97 -15.00 -7.15 3.30
CA VAL A 97 -14.26 -5.95 2.88
C VAL A 97 -14.67 -5.59 1.44
N THR A 98 -15.21 -4.41 1.22
CA THR A 98 -15.70 -3.98 -0.10
C THR A 98 -14.95 -2.78 -0.67
N GLU A 99 -14.19 -2.08 0.17
CA GLU A 99 -13.46 -0.85 -0.16
C GLU A 99 -12.12 -0.82 0.57
N LEU A 100 -11.13 -0.16 -0.02
CA LEU A 100 -9.83 0.08 0.59
C LEU A 100 -9.63 1.59 0.86
N ILE A 101 -9.05 1.91 2.01
CA ILE A 101 -8.70 3.27 2.40
C ILE A 101 -7.18 3.34 2.57
N ASN A 102 -6.52 4.09 1.69
CA ASN A 102 -5.10 4.40 1.81
C ASN A 102 -4.90 5.46 2.89
N ALA A 103 -4.31 5.06 4.02
CA ALA A 103 -3.95 5.91 5.15
C ALA A 103 -2.42 5.96 5.36
N CYS A 104 -1.62 5.63 4.34
CA CYS A 104 -0.17 5.85 4.36
C CYS A 104 0.17 7.35 4.40
N ASP A 105 1.42 7.70 4.69
CA ASP A 105 1.83 9.09 4.87
C ASP A 105 1.46 9.96 3.65
N ALA A 106 1.09 11.22 3.89
CA ALA A 106 0.57 12.15 2.87
C ALA A 106 1.69 12.64 1.92
N GLY A 107 2.11 11.75 1.02
CA GLY A 107 3.17 12.01 0.04
C GLY A 107 3.32 10.88 -0.97
N ARG A 108 4.29 11.04 -1.88
CA ARG A 108 4.56 10.07 -2.97
C ARG A 108 4.89 8.67 -2.45
N GLU A 109 5.77 8.57 -1.46
CA GLU A 109 6.20 7.26 -0.91
C GLU A 109 5.03 6.51 -0.28
N GLY A 110 4.20 7.20 0.51
CA GLY A 110 3.02 6.59 1.13
C GLY A 110 1.98 6.14 0.08
N GLU A 111 1.80 6.92 -0.98
CA GLU A 111 0.98 6.50 -2.12
C GLU A 111 1.55 5.23 -2.78
N LEU A 112 2.86 5.20 -3.05
CA LEU A 112 3.54 4.08 -3.69
C LEU A 112 3.42 2.77 -2.90
N ILE A 113 3.67 2.81 -1.59
CA ILE A 113 3.56 1.64 -0.70
C ILE A 113 2.19 1.00 -0.82
N PHE A 114 1.13 1.80 -0.70
CA PHE A 114 -0.24 1.30 -0.81
C PHE A 114 -0.54 0.76 -2.21
N ARG A 115 -0.11 1.47 -3.26
CA ARG A 115 -0.35 1.08 -4.65
C ARG A 115 0.27 -0.26 -4.99
N TYR A 116 1.51 -0.49 -4.57
CA TYR A 116 2.16 -1.78 -4.76
C TYR A 116 1.41 -2.92 -4.06
N ILE A 117 0.95 -2.72 -2.82
CA ILE A 117 0.16 -3.73 -2.11
C ILE A 117 -1.14 -4.02 -2.86
N ALA A 118 -1.86 -2.98 -3.30
CA ALA A 118 -3.12 -3.13 -4.03
C ALA A 118 -2.93 -3.82 -5.41
N GLN A 119 -1.87 -3.45 -6.14
CA GLN A 119 -1.50 -4.05 -7.43
C GLN A 119 -1.10 -5.51 -7.28
N TYR A 120 -0.25 -5.83 -6.29
CA TYR A 120 0.16 -7.20 -5.99
C TYR A 120 -1.03 -8.06 -5.55
N ALA A 121 -1.98 -7.48 -4.81
CA ALA A 121 -3.22 -8.14 -4.44
C ALA A 121 -4.18 -8.39 -5.62
N LYS A 122 -3.93 -7.76 -6.78
CA LYS A 122 -4.79 -7.78 -7.99
C LYS A 122 -6.24 -7.43 -7.65
N THR A 123 -6.42 -6.40 -6.83
CA THR A 123 -7.74 -6.00 -6.34
C THR A 123 -8.43 -5.05 -7.31
N SER A 124 -9.73 -5.24 -7.50
CA SER A 124 -10.61 -4.31 -8.20
C SER A 124 -11.48 -3.48 -7.24
N LYS A 125 -11.21 -3.58 -5.93
CA LYS A 125 -12.00 -2.87 -4.92
C LYS A 125 -11.75 -1.36 -5.04
N PRO A 126 -12.79 -0.52 -4.88
CA PRO A 126 -12.62 0.93 -4.88
C PRO A 126 -11.62 1.35 -3.81
N ILE A 127 -10.82 2.36 -4.16
CA ILE A 127 -9.81 2.95 -3.29
C ILE A 127 -10.25 4.37 -2.94
N ARG A 128 -10.14 4.72 -1.66
CA ARG A 128 -10.22 6.09 -1.17
C ARG A 128 -8.93 6.47 -0.47
N ARG A 129 -8.61 7.76 -0.42
CA ARG A 129 -7.40 8.27 0.20
C ARG A 129 -7.73 9.12 1.41
N LEU A 130 -7.22 8.69 2.56
CA LEU A 130 -7.17 9.50 3.76
C LEU A 130 -5.91 10.38 3.70
N TRP A 131 -6.09 11.70 3.67
CA TRP A 131 -4.99 12.66 3.59
C TRP A 131 -4.77 13.36 4.93
N LEU A 132 -3.85 12.85 5.74
CA LEU A 132 -3.56 13.38 7.08
C LEU A 132 -2.35 14.32 7.06
N GLN A 133 -2.56 15.56 7.49
CA GLN A 133 -1.49 16.53 7.79
C GLN A 133 -1.23 16.68 9.30
N SER A 134 -2.12 16.15 10.13
CA SER A 134 -2.07 16.20 11.59
C SER A 134 -2.60 14.89 12.18
N MET A 135 -1.96 14.42 13.24
CA MET A 135 -2.34 13.17 13.95
C MET A 135 -3.25 13.42 15.16
N THR A 136 -3.79 14.64 15.30
CA THR A 136 -4.78 14.90 16.36
C THR A 136 -6.08 14.13 16.07
N GLN A 137 -6.79 13.71 17.12
CA GLN A 137 -8.03 12.94 16.94
C GLN A 137 -9.13 13.72 16.21
N GLY A 138 -9.14 15.06 16.32
CA GLY A 138 -10.05 15.92 15.56
C GLY A 138 -9.72 15.87 14.07
N ALA A 139 -8.48 16.18 13.70
CA ALA A 139 -8.04 16.16 12.30
C ALA A 139 -8.23 14.79 11.62
N ILE A 140 -8.01 13.69 12.34
CA ILE A 140 -8.29 12.35 11.81
C ILE A 140 -9.78 12.19 11.50
N ARG A 141 -10.67 12.55 12.44
CA ARG A 141 -12.12 12.44 12.24
C ARG A 141 -12.61 13.31 11.07
N ASP A 142 -12.12 14.54 10.99
CA ASP A 142 -12.47 15.46 9.91
C ASP A 142 -12.02 14.92 8.55
N ALA A 143 -10.78 14.39 8.46
CA ALA A 143 -10.25 13.80 7.23
C ALA A 143 -11.00 12.53 6.79
N PHE A 144 -11.57 11.77 7.72
CA PHE A 144 -12.46 10.64 7.37
C PHE A 144 -13.82 11.11 6.81
N GLY A 145 -14.22 12.36 7.11
CA GLY A 145 -15.38 13.00 6.48
C GLY A 145 -15.12 13.44 5.04
N ASP A 146 -13.86 13.68 4.67
CA ASP A 146 -13.43 14.19 3.35
C ASP A 146 -12.36 13.29 2.70
N LEU A 147 -12.72 12.03 2.47
CA LEU A 147 -11.83 11.08 1.78
C LEU A 147 -11.72 11.42 0.30
N ARG A 148 -10.49 11.57 -0.19
CA ARG A 148 -10.22 11.85 -1.61
C ARG A 148 -10.46 10.61 -2.47
N SER A 149 -10.90 10.83 -3.71
CA SER A 149 -11.13 9.76 -4.69
C SER A 149 -9.83 9.17 -5.22
N ASP A 150 -9.90 7.95 -5.76
CA ASP A 150 -8.77 7.32 -6.46
C ASP A 150 -8.27 8.18 -7.62
N GLU A 151 -9.21 8.75 -8.39
CA GLU A 151 -8.95 9.57 -9.57
C GLU A 151 -8.13 10.82 -9.23
N ALA A 152 -8.49 11.52 -8.15
CA ALA A 152 -7.75 12.70 -7.68
C ALA A 152 -6.31 12.37 -7.25
N MET A 153 -6.04 11.11 -6.91
CA MET A 153 -4.72 10.65 -6.48
C MET A 153 -3.87 10.06 -7.63
N ARG A 154 -4.44 9.87 -8.83
CA ARG A 154 -3.70 9.29 -9.97
C ARG A 154 -2.42 10.05 -10.34
N PRO A 155 -2.42 11.40 -10.45
CA PRO A 155 -1.20 12.13 -10.75
C PRO A 155 -0.08 11.90 -9.72
N LEU A 156 -0.44 11.79 -8.43
CA LEU A 156 0.54 11.50 -7.36
C LEU A 156 1.07 10.06 -7.47
N ALA A 157 0.18 9.10 -7.74
CA ALA A 157 0.55 7.70 -7.91
C ALA A 157 1.49 7.52 -9.10
N ASP A 158 1.17 8.11 -10.25
CA ASP A 158 2.00 8.03 -11.46
C ASP A 158 3.37 8.66 -11.21
N ALA A 159 3.41 9.85 -10.58
CA ALA A 159 4.67 10.50 -10.22
C ALA A 159 5.53 9.68 -9.25
N ALA A 160 4.91 8.90 -8.35
CA ALA A 160 5.63 8.03 -7.43
C ALA A 160 6.19 6.79 -8.13
N VAL A 161 5.40 6.17 -9.02
CA VAL A 161 5.83 5.01 -9.84
C VAL A 161 6.95 5.41 -10.78
N CYS A 162 6.81 6.49 -11.55
CA CYS A 162 7.85 6.95 -12.47
C CYS A 162 9.18 7.21 -11.78
N ARG A 163 9.14 7.79 -10.57
CA ARG A 163 10.34 7.98 -9.75
C ARG A 163 10.97 6.63 -9.39
N SER A 164 10.18 5.71 -8.83
CA SER A 164 10.66 4.39 -8.41
C SER A 164 11.30 3.63 -9.57
N GLU A 165 10.65 3.61 -10.72
CA GLU A 165 11.14 2.93 -11.93
C GLU A 165 12.40 3.61 -12.49
N SER A 166 12.45 4.94 -12.51
CA SER A 166 13.65 5.68 -12.92
C SER A 166 14.83 5.41 -12.00
N ASP A 167 14.61 5.39 -10.69
CA ASP A 167 15.66 5.12 -9.70
C ASP A 167 16.20 3.68 -9.90
N TRP A 168 15.35 2.71 -10.24
CA TRP A 168 15.77 1.33 -10.54
C TRP A 168 16.52 1.20 -11.87
N LEU A 169 16.12 1.94 -12.92
CA LEU A 169 16.77 1.87 -14.24
C LEU A 169 18.18 2.46 -14.22
N VAL A 170 18.42 3.46 -13.38
CA VAL A 170 19.68 4.21 -13.33
C VAL A 170 20.61 3.72 -12.22
N GLY A 171 20.05 3.28 -11.08
CA GLY A 171 20.79 2.84 -9.89
C GLY A 171 21.57 1.54 -10.09
#